data_AF-A0A151QQT4-F1
#
_entry.id   AF-A0A151QQT4-F1
#
_cell.length_a   1.000
_cell.length_b   1.000
_cell.length_c   1.000
_cell.angle_alpha   90.00
_cell.angle_beta   90.00
_cell.angle_gamma   90.00
#
_symmetry.space_group_name_H-M   'P 1'
#
loop_
_entity.id
_entity.type
_entity.pdbx_description
1 polymer ?
#
loop_
_entity_poly.entity_id
_entity_poly.type
_entity_poly.pdbx_seq_one_letter_code
_entity_poly.pdbx_strand_id
1 'polypeptide(L)' 'LNWYIHLEWAYIRSWKDLIDAFLKQYIYNIDMVPNRFQLHSMSKKDGETFKEYSQRWR' A
#
# COMPACT_ATOMS: atom_id res chain seq x y z
N LEU A 1 -5.81 10.91 1.67
CA LEU A 1 -6.46 11.81 0.69
C LEU A 1 -5.56 12.93 0.17
N ASN A 2 -4.40 13.22 0.80
CA ASN A 2 -3.53 14.34 0.40
C ASN A 2 -3.16 14.34 -1.08
N TRP A 3 -2.93 13.19 -1.72
CA TRP A 3 -2.60 13.15 -3.16
C TRP A 3 -3.69 13.83 -4.02
N TYR A 4 -4.96 13.56 -3.74
CA TYR A 4 -6.11 14.12 -4.48
C TYR A 4 -6.25 15.63 -4.26
N ILE A 5 -5.94 16.10 -3.05
CA ILE A 5 -5.99 17.54 -2.70
C ILE A 5 -4.88 18.31 -3.41
N HIS A 6 -3.75 17.67 -3.69
CA HIS A 6 -2.63 18.26 -4.42
C HIS A 6 -2.68 17.97 -5.92
N LEU A 7 -3.74 17.31 -6.43
CA LEU A 7 -3.89 17.17 -7.87
C LEU A 7 -4.24 18.55 -8.44
N GLU A 8 -3.32 19.08 -9.25
CA GLU A 8 -3.57 20.29 -10.01
C GLU A 8 -4.68 20.04 -11.03
N TRP A 9 -5.87 20.58 -10.77
CA TRP A 9 -7.08 20.44 -11.60
C TRP A 9 -6.86 20.87 -13.05
N ALA A 10 -5.87 21.73 -13.32
CA ALA A 10 -5.49 22.14 -14.67
C ALA A 10 -4.97 20.98 -15.55
N TYR A 11 -4.51 19.89 -14.94
CA TYR A 11 -4.00 18.70 -15.65
C TYR A 11 -5.04 17.58 -15.80
N ILE A 12 -6.18 17.66 -15.13
CA ILE A 12 -7.27 16.69 -15.30
C ILE A 12 -8.28 17.25 -16.29
N ARG A 13 -8.12 16.91 -17.57
CA ARG A 13 -9.02 17.39 -18.63
C ARG A 13 -10.11 16.38 -18.98
N SER A 14 -9.95 15.14 -18.52
CA SER A 14 -10.89 14.06 -18.75
C SER A 14 -10.90 13.07 -17.58
N TRP A 15 -11.95 12.26 -17.51
CA TRP A 15 -12.03 11.14 -16.57
C TRP A 15 -10.88 10.14 -16.73
N LYS A 16 -10.35 10.01 -17.96
CA LYS A 16 -9.20 9.16 -18.25
C LYS A 16 -7.93 9.67 -17.57
N ASP A 17 -7.69 10.98 -17.57
CA ASP A 17 -6.52 11.57 -16.90
C ASP A 17 -6.56 11.36 -15.38
N LEU A 18 -7.76 11.42 -14.80
CA LEU A 18 -7.97 11.11 -13.38
C LEU A 18 -7.67 9.64 -13.07
N ILE A 19 -8.15 8.71 -13.92
CA ILE A 19 -7.86 7.28 -13.77
C ILE A 19 -6.36 7.02 -13.86
N ASP A 20 -5.68 7.62 -14.85
CA ASP A 20 -4.24 7.44 -15.02
C ASP A 20 -3.44 8.02 -13.84
N ALA A 21 -3.84 9.18 -13.30
CA ALA A 21 -3.22 9.76 -12.11
C ALA A 21 -3.46 8.89 -10.86
N PHE A 22 -4.68 8.37 -10.69
CA PHE A 22 -5.01 7.45 -9.61
C PHE A 22 -4.18 6.16 -9.69
N LEU A 23 -4.12 5.55 -10.87
CA LEU A 23 -3.33 4.34 -11.09
C LEU A 23 -1.86 4.60 -10.81
N LYS A 24 -1.25 5.67 -11.35
CA LYS A 24 0.16 6.00 -11.07
C LYS A 24 0.43 6.21 -9.58
N GLN A 25 -0.47 6.87 -8.87
CA GLN A 25 -0.34 7.15 -7.44
C GLN A 25 -0.40 5.87 -6.59
N TYR A 26 -1.18 4.88 -7.02
CA TYR A 26 -1.50 3.69 -6.24
C TYR A 26 -1.04 2.37 -6.86
N ILE A 27 -0.29 2.40 -7.96
CA ILE A 27 0.23 1.19 -8.62
C ILE A 27 1.12 0.40 -7.67
N TYR A 28 1.88 1.12 -6.84
CA TYR A 28 2.71 0.53 -5.81
C TYR A 28 1.88 -0.21 -4.75
N ASN A 29 0.67 0.24 -4.42
CA ASN A 29 -0.20 -0.48 -3.49
C ASN A 29 -0.73 -1.80 -4.08
N ILE A 30 -0.75 -1.93 -5.41
CA ILE A 30 -1.14 -3.17 -6.10
C ILE A 30 0.04 -4.14 -6.13
N ASP A 31 1.26 -3.66 -6.41
CA ASP A 31 2.49 -4.47 -6.36
C ASP A 31 2.91 -4.84 -4.92
N MET A 32 2.56 -4.00 -3.94
CA MET A 32 2.86 -4.19 -2.51
C MET A 32 1.75 -4.87 -1.72
N VAL A 33 0.67 -5.35 -2.37
CA VAL A 33 -0.29 -6.20 -1.66
C VAL A 33 0.52 -7.32 -1.02
N PRO A 34 0.57 -7.42 0.32
CA PRO A 34 1.44 -8.39 0.95
C PRO A 34 0.98 -9.74 0.43
N ASN A 35 1.88 -10.44 -0.26
CA ASN A 35 1.55 -11.74 -0.80
C ASN A 35 1.10 -12.62 0.39
N ARG A 36 0.22 -13.59 0.16
CA ARG A 36 -0.33 -14.45 1.24
C ARG A 36 0.77 -15.05 2.14
N PHE A 37 1.96 -15.34 1.62
CA PHE A 37 3.16 -15.72 2.37
C PHE A 37 3.80 -14.61 3.21
N GLN A 38 3.79 -13.35 2.76
CA GLN A 38 4.19 -12.22 3.61
C GLN A 38 3.20 -12.04 4.77
N LEU A 39 1.89 -12.08 4.49
CA LEU A 39 0.84 -12.11 5.51
C LEU A 39 0.95 -13.31 6.47
N HIS A 40 1.37 -14.46 5.96
CA HIS A 40 1.60 -15.63 6.78
C HIS A 40 2.87 -15.49 7.63
N SER A 41 3.95 -14.93 7.08
CA SER A 41 5.15 -14.60 7.85
C SER A 41 4.87 -13.53 8.91
N MET A 42 3.91 -12.65 8.64
CA MET A 42 3.37 -11.66 9.55
C MET A 42 2.59 -12.30 10.70
N SER A 43 2.01 -13.49 10.57
CA SER A 43 1.44 -14.17 11.75
C SER A 43 2.51 -14.57 12.77
N LYS A 44 2.15 -14.55 14.05
CA LYS A 44 3.04 -15.00 15.13
C LYS A 44 3.28 -16.49 14.95
N LYS A 45 4.55 -16.90 14.89
CA LYS A 45 4.90 -18.31 14.70
C LYS A 45 4.64 -19.10 15.99
N ASP A 46 4.32 -20.39 15.85
CA ASP A 46 4.26 -21.29 17.00
C ASP A 46 5.64 -21.41 17.66
N GLY A 47 5.69 -21.17 18.97
CA GLY A 47 6.93 -21.13 19.75
C GLY A 47 7.64 -19.77 19.79
N GLU A 48 7.23 -18.78 18.99
CA GLU A 48 7.77 -17.41 19.06
C GLU A 48 7.20 -16.67 20.28
N THR A 49 8.04 -15.93 21.01
CA THR A 49 7.54 -15.06 22.09
C THR A 49 6.93 -13.78 21.51
N PHE A 50 6.03 -13.14 22.27
CA PHE A 50 5.42 -11.87 21.83
C PHE A 50 6.46 -10.75 21.58
N LYS A 51 7.57 -10.78 22.33
CA LYS A 51 8.66 -9.82 22.19
C LYS A 51 9.42 -9.98 20.86
N GLU A 52 9.76 -11.20 20.49
CA GLU A 52 10.44 -11.50 19.22
C GLU A 52 9.54 -11.16 18.03
N TYR A 53 8.25 -11.49 18.13
CA TYR A 53 7.24 -11.10 17.16
C TYR A 53 7.19 -9.58 16.97
N SER A 54 7.00 -8.81 18.05
CA SER A 54 6.91 -7.35 17.98
C SER A 54 8.20 -6.67 17.50
N GLN A 55 9.37 -7.28 17.70
CA GLN A 55 10.64 -6.80 17.16
C GLN A 55 10.77 -7.04 15.65
N ARG A 56 10.32 -8.19 15.16
CA ARG A 56 10.36 -8.55 13.73
C ARG A 56 9.39 -7.75 12.85
N TRP A 57 8.34 -7.24 13.47
CA TRP A 57 7.30 -6.43 12.84
C TRP A 57 7.61 -4.93 12.79
N ARG A 58 8.58 -4.46 13.56
CA ARG A 58 9.08 -3.09 13.50
C ARG A 58 10.06 -2.93 12.35
#